data_AF-A0A3B8QCU0-F1
#
_entry.id   AF-A0A3B8QCU0-F1
#
_cell.length_a   1.000
_cell.length_b   1.000
_cell.length_c   1.000
_cell.angle_alpha   90.00
_cell.angle_beta   90.00
_cell.angle_gamma   90.00
#
_symmetry.space_group_name_H-M   'P 1'
#
loop_
_entity.id
_entity.type
_entity.pdbx_description
1 polymer ?
#
loop_
_entity_poly.entity_id
_entity_poly.type
_entity_poly.pdbx_seq_one_letter_code
_entity_poly.pdbx_strand_id
1 'polypeptide(L)'
;MTLTEGVRWAEDHLFDRNSVVPECQVWQEALGRMRGGEFSVAELKETTRRRGYIRDATHPGDVTLRDVLLREWEIIRIAKDGVGEVPALVETPRMSHSELDDEQHKALDRLLRSTNTVTLFRGGAGTGKSFVLRRLVEEVRQTDRPVVVLAPQRQQVVEMEQSEFLSPKTVASFLQRKE
;
A
#
# COMPACT_ATOMS: atom_id res chain seq x y z
N MET A 1 -17.33 3.28 -27.06
CA MET A 1 -16.09 2.83 -26.40
C MET A 1 -15.40 1.88 -27.36
N THR A 2 -14.13 2.12 -27.67
CA THR A 2 -13.34 1.29 -28.59
C THR A 2 -12.79 0.06 -27.86
N LEU A 3 -12.33 -0.95 -28.62
CA LEU A 3 -11.64 -2.13 -28.08
C LEU A 3 -10.44 -1.74 -27.19
N THR A 4 -9.65 -0.75 -27.62
CA THR A 4 -8.48 -0.30 -26.86
C THR A 4 -8.89 0.39 -25.56
N GLU A 5 -9.96 1.20 -25.58
CA GLU A 5 -10.50 1.82 -24.37
C GLU A 5 -11.04 0.77 -23.38
N GLY A 6 -11.73 -0.27 -23.87
CA GLY A 6 -12.22 -1.35 -23.01
C GLY A 6 -11.11 -2.21 -22.41
N VAL A 7 -10.07 -2.51 -23.20
CA VAL A 7 -8.87 -3.19 -22.68
C VAL A 7 -8.17 -2.33 -21.64
N ARG A 8 -7.98 -1.03 -21.90
CA ARG A 8 -7.38 -0.12 -20.93
C ARG A 8 -8.17 -0.03 -19.64
N TRP A 9 -9.50 0.04 -19.73
CA TRP A 9 -10.36 0.01 -18.54
C TRP A 9 -10.17 -1.28 -17.74
N ALA A 10 -10.08 -2.44 -18.41
CA ALA A 10 -9.83 -3.72 -17.76
C ALA A 10 -8.45 -3.77 -17.11
N GLU A 11 -7.42 -3.25 -17.78
CA GLU A 11 -6.08 -3.08 -17.23
C GLU A 11 -6.10 -2.21 -15.96
N ASP A 12 -6.68 -1.01 -16.02
CA ASP A 12 -6.77 -0.09 -14.88
C ASP A 12 -7.53 -0.72 -13.70
N HIS A 13 -8.59 -1.50 -13.99
CA HIS A 13 -9.35 -2.21 -12.96
C HIS A 13 -8.56 -3.35 -12.30
N LEU A 14 -7.91 -4.19 -13.11
CA LEU A 14 -7.22 -5.39 -12.65
C LEU A 14 -5.90 -5.07 -11.95
N PHE A 15 -5.11 -4.15 -12.54
CA PHE A 15 -3.77 -3.81 -12.06
C PHE A 15 -3.76 -2.82 -10.88
N ASP A 16 -4.92 -2.31 -10.46
CA ASP A 16 -5.05 -1.53 -9.21
C ASP A 16 -4.71 -2.39 -7.98
N ARG A 17 -5.04 -3.69 -8.02
CA ARG A 17 -4.90 -4.61 -6.87
C ARG A 17 -3.96 -5.78 -7.12
N ASN A 18 -3.61 -6.03 -8.37
CA ASN A 18 -2.80 -7.17 -8.76
C ASN A 18 -1.62 -6.67 -9.58
N SER A 19 -0.44 -7.21 -9.30
CA SER A 19 0.75 -6.86 -10.07
C SER A 19 0.90 -7.69 -11.33
N VAL A 20 0.33 -8.89 -11.31
CA VAL A 20 0.32 -9.86 -12.40
C VAL A 20 -1.08 -10.44 -12.47
N VAL A 21 -1.61 -10.56 -13.68
CA VAL A 21 -2.93 -11.19 -13.90
C VAL A 21 -2.88 -12.14 -15.09
N PRO A 22 -3.69 -13.20 -15.07
CA PRO A 22 -3.93 -13.99 -16.27
C PRO A 22 -4.53 -13.12 -17.37
N GLU A 23 -3.98 -13.18 -18.58
CA GLU A 23 -4.46 -12.40 -19.72
C GLU A 23 -5.94 -12.70 -20.05
N CYS A 24 -6.38 -13.92 -19.74
CA CYS A 24 -7.79 -14.27 -19.88
C CYS A 24 -8.72 -13.48 -18.97
N GLN A 25 -8.26 -13.01 -17.79
CA GLN A 25 -9.03 -12.12 -16.92
C GLN A 25 -9.14 -10.72 -17.54
N VAL A 26 -8.08 -10.22 -18.20
CA VAL A 26 -8.16 -8.97 -18.97
C VAL A 26 -9.25 -9.08 -20.02
N TRP A 27 -9.34 -10.21 -20.73
CA TRP A 27 -10.41 -10.43 -21.69
C TRP A 27 -11.79 -10.48 -21.03
N GLN A 28 -11.93 -11.16 -19.89
CA GLN A 28 -13.20 -11.28 -19.16
C GLN A 28 -13.72 -9.90 -18.73
N GLU A 29 -12.87 -9.07 -18.12
CA GLU A 29 -13.23 -7.72 -17.67
C GLU A 29 -13.54 -6.80 -18.86
N ALA A 30 -12.74 -6.87 -19.91
CA ALA A 30 -12.97 -6.10 -21.14
C ALA A 30 -14.31 -6.48 -21.79
N LEU A 31 -14.62 -7.78 -21.90
CA LEU A 31 -15.90 -8.28 -22.40
C LEU A 31 -17.07 -7.88 -21.51
N GLY A 32 -16.88 -7.94 -20.18
CA GLY A 32 -17.86 -7.52 -19.20
C GLY A 32 -18.21 -6.03 -19.32
N ARG A 33 -17.20 -5.19 -19.53
CA ARG A 33 -17.36 -3.74 -19.69
C ARG A 33 -17.96 -3.35 -21.05
N MET A 34 -17.57 -4.03 -22.12
CA MET A 34 -17.99 -3.75 -23.51
C MET A 34 -19.20 -4.58 -23.97
N ARG A 35 -20.02 -5.09 -23.05
CA ARG A 35 -21.20 -5.90 -23.41
C ARG A 35 -22.07 -5.18 -24.45
N GLY A 36 -22.44 -5.90 -25.50
CA GLY A 36 -23.22 -5.37 -26.62
C GLY A 36 -22.42 -4.56 -27.64
N GLY A 37 -21.08 -4.51 -27.53
CA GLY A 37 -20.22 -3.89 -28.54
C GLY A 37 -20.04 -4.77 -29.79
N GLU A 38 -19.82 -4.11 -30.93
CA GLU A 38 -19.54 -4.76 -32.22
C GLU A 38 -18.06 -5.10 -32.35
N PHE A 39 -17.64 -6.23 -31.76
CA PHE A 39 -16.31 -6.80 -31.93
C PHE A 39 -16.31 -8.29 -31.65
N SER A 40 -15.35 -8.99 -32.24
CA SER A 40 -15.10 -10.41 -32.03
C SER A 40 -14.08 -10.65 -30.91
N VAL A 41 -14.13 -11.83 -30.30
CA VAL A 41 -13.10 -12.28 -29.36
C VAL A 41 -11.72 -12.34 -30.02
N ALA A 42 -11.65 -12.61 -31.32
CA ALA A 42 -10.40 -12.62 -32.08
C ALA A 42 -9.76 -11.22 -32.12
N GLU A 43 -10.55 -10.17 -32.36
CA GLU A 43 -10.07 -8.78 -32.36
C GLU A 43 -9.61 -8.33 -30.97
N LEU A 44 -10.28 -8.77 -29.91
CA LEU A 44 -9.85 -8.51 -28.52
C LEU A 44 -8.51 -9.18 -28.20
N LYS A 45 -8.34 -10.45 -28.59
CA LYS A 45 -7.08 -11.20 -28.42
C LYS A 45 -5.95 -10.59 -29.25
N GLU A 46 -6.23 -10.12 -30.46
CA GLU A 46 -5.24 -9.43 -31.28
C GLU A 46 -4.84 -8.10 -30.67
N THR A 47 -5.82 -7.34 -30.15
CA THR A 47 -5.57 -6.07 -29.45
C THR A 47 -4.63 -6.28 -28.28
N THR A 48 -4.91 -7.27 -27.41
CA THR A 48 -4.08 -7.61 -26.24
C THR A 48 -2.71 -8.18 -26.61
N ARG A 49 -2.59 -8.97 -27.70
CA ARG A 49 -1.30 -9.43 -28.22
C ARG A 49 -0.38 -8.29 -28.65
N ARG A 50 -0.95 -7.22 -29.20
CA ARG A 50 -0.22 -6.00 -29.60
C ARG A 50 0.04 -5.04 -28.43
N ARG A 51 -0.56 -5.27 -27.26
CA ARG A 51 -0.23 -4.50 -26.05
C ARG A 51 1.19 -4.86 -25.62
N GLY A 52 1.90 -3.88 -25.09
CA GLY A 52 3.26 -4.04 -24.56
C GLY A 52 3.28 -4.74 -23.19
N TYR A 53 2.54 -5.84 -23.04
CA TYR A 53 2.57 -6.64 -21.83
C TYR A 53 3.94 -7.32 -21.67
N ILE A 54 4.41 -7.36 -20.44
CA ILE A 54 5.51 -8.21 -20.02
C ILE A 54 4.89 -9.56 -19.64
N ARG A 55 5.46 -10.65 -20.16
CA ARG A 55 5.01 -12.02 -19.91
C ARG A 55 6.06 -12.79 -19.14
N ASP A 56 5.61 -13.61 -18.20
CA ASP A 56 6.48 -14.59 -17.56
C ASP A 56 6.75 -15.74 -18.54
N ALA A 57 8.03 -16.08 -18.75
CA ALA A 57 8.40 -17.22 -19.60
C ALA A 57 7.93 -18.56 -19.04
N THR A 58 7.79 -18.67 -17.71
CA THR A 58 7.31 -19.87 -17.02
C THR A 58 5.78 -19.95 -16.99
N HIS A 59 5.10 -18.80 -17.06
CA HIS A 59 3.64 -18.68 -17.14
C HIS A 59 3.24 -17.71 -18.26
N PRO A 60 3.29 -18.14 -19.55
CA PRO A 60 3.06 -17.23 -20.68
C PRO A 60 1.66 -16.59 -20.75
N GLY A 61 0.71 -17.19 -20.02
CA GLY A 61 -0.65 -16.69 -19.85
C GLY A 61 -0.77 -15.53 -18.85
N ASP A 62 0.25 -15.28 -18.04
CA ASP A 62 0.28 -14.20 -17.06
C ASP A 62 0.95 -12.97 -17.65
N VAL A 63 0.33 -11.82 -17.43
CA VAL A 63 0.74 -10.53 -17.98
C VAL A 63 0.85 -9.48 -16.89
N THR A 64 1.81 -8.58 -17.07
CA THR A 64 1.91 -7.31 -16.33
C THR A 64 2.21 -6.16 -17.29
N LEU A 65 2.01 -4.93 -16.82
CA LEU A 65 2.39 -3.71 -17.51
C LEU A 65 3.74 -3.22 -17.01
N ARG A 66 4.53 -2.59 -17.89
CA ARG A 66 5.82 -1.99 -17.52
C ARG A 66 5.68 -1.01 -16.35
N ASP A 67 4.63 -0.18 -16.36
CA ASP A 67 4.40 0.82 -15.30
C ASP A 67 4.07 0.16 -13.96
N VAL A 68 3.35 -0.96 -13.97
CA VAL A 68 3.04 -1.73 -12.75
C VAL A 68 4.33 -2.33 -12.18
N LEU A 69 5.14 -2.97 -13.02
CA LEU A 69 6.44 -3.51 -12.63
C LEU A 69 7.38 -2.43 -12.07
N LEU A 70 7.43 -1.25 -12.71
CA LEU A 70 8.26 -0.14 -12.23
C LEU A 70 7.81 0.37 -10.86
N ARG A 71 6.50 0.49 -10.62
CA ARG A 71 5.95 0.87 -9.31
C ARG A 71 6.30 -0.15 -8.23
N GLU A 72 6.17 -1.44 -8.52
CA GLU A 72 6.59 -2.49 -7.57
C GLU A 72 8.07 -2.42 -7.26
N TRP A 73 8.89 -2.26 -8.31
CA TRP A 73 10.33 -2.17 -8.16
C TRP A 73 10.73 -0.96 -7.31
N GLU A 74 10.07 0.18 -7.49
CA GLU A 74 10.27 1.38 -6.67
C GLU A 74 9.95 1.11 -5.19
N ILE A 75 8.79 0.50 -4.89
CA ILE A 75 8.40 0.14 -3.51
C ILE A 75 9.43 -0.79 -2.87
N ILE A 76 9.82 -1.86 -3.58
CA ILE A 76 10.82 -2.82 -3.10
C ILE A 76 12.15 -2.13 -2.84
N ARG A 77 12.57 -1.24 -3.74
CA ARG A 77 13.83 -0.54 -3.62
C ARG A 77 13.84 0.40 -2.43
N ILE A 78 12.78 1.19 -2.22
CA ILE A 78 12.66 2.06 -1.03
C ILE A 78 12.78 1.25 0.26
N ALA A 79 12.12 0.08 0.33
CA ALA A 79 12.16 -0.76 1.52
C ALA A 79 13.54 -1.42 1.72
N LYS A 80 14.16 -1.93 0.65
CA LYS A 80 15.44 -2.64 0.69
C LYS A 80 16.61 -1.70 0.94
N ASP A 81 16.69 -0.63 0.16
CA ASP A 81 17.78 0.33 0.24
C ASP A 81 17.69 1.12 1.55
N GLY A 82 16.51 1.25 2.17
CA GLY A 82 16.30 1.99 3.41
C GLY A 82 16.56 1.22 4.71
N VAL A 83 17.09 0.00 4.67
CA VAL A 83 17.39 -0.81 5.88
C VAL A 83 18.65 -0.28 6.56
N GLY A 84 18.52 0.17 7.81
CA GLY A 84 19.65 0.69 8.59
C GLY A 84 20.13 2.10 8.18
N GLU A 85 19.44 2.76 7.26
CA GLU A 85 19.88 4.05 6.69
C GLU A 85 19.44 5.29 7.50
N VAL A 86 18.56 5.13 8.49
CA VAL A 86 18.06 6.27 9.29
C VAL A 86 18.40 6.11 10.77
N PRO A 87 18.63 7.22 11.51
CA PRO A 87 18.76 7.15 12.96
C PRO A 87 17.48 6.60 13.61
N ALA A 88 17.64 5.97 14.79
CA ALA A 88 16.52 5.50 15.60
C ALA A 88 15.49 6.63 15.83
N LEU A 89 14.21 6.25 15.94
CA LEU A 89 13.15 7.22 16.24
C LEU A 89 13.36 7.86 17.61
N VAL A 90 13.64 7.03 18.60
CA VAL A 90 13.94 7.43 19.98
C VAL A 90 15.01 6.46 20.54
N GLU A 91 16.18 6.99 20.92
CA GLU A 91 17.27 6.16 21.47
C GLU A 91 16.99 5.70 22.91
N THR A 92 16.38 6.58 23.70
CA THR A 92 16.03 6.33 25.10
C THR A 92 14.57 6.74 25.31
N PRO A 93 13.65 5.76 25.45
CA PRO A 93 12.24 6.04 25.76
C PRO A 93 12.13 6.90 27.03
N ARG A 94 11.25 7.90 27.01
CA ARG A 94 11.09 8.86 28.12
C ARG A 94 9.87 8.58 28.97
N MET A 95 8.93 7.77 28.48
CA MET A 95 7.68 7.46 29.15
C MET A 95 7.70 6.03 29.68
N SER A 96 6.99 5.82 30.80
CA SER A 96 6.66 4.49 31.28
C SER A 96 5.30 4.09 30.73
N HIS A 97 5.20 2.91 30.14
CA HIS A 97 3.99 2.37 29.54
C HIS A 97 3.51 1.11 30.26
N SER A 98 3.37 1.17 31.59
CA SER A 98 3.01 0.04 32.46
C SER A 98 1.74 -0.73 32.09
N GLU A 99 0.90 -0.13 31.27
CA GLU A 99 -0.34 -0.68 30.76
C GLU A 99 -0.20 -1.55 29.50
N LEU A 100 1.00 -1.61 28.91
CA LEU A 100 1.31 -2.54 27.82
C LEU A 100 1.65 -3.91 28.39
N ASP A 101 1.22 -4.96 27.69
CA ASP A 101 1.73 -6.31 27.95
C ASP A 101 3.18 -6.47 27.41
N ASP A 102 3.81 -7.59 27.72
CA ASP A 102 5.20 -7.87 27.32
C ASP A 102 5.39 -7.87 25.79
N GLU A 103 4.40 -8.35 25.03
CA GLU A 103 4.48 -8.41 23.57
C GLU A 103 4.39 -7.00 22.97
N GLN A 104 3.46 -6.20 23.46
CA GLN A 104 3.27 -4.81 23.08
C GLN A 104 4.48 -3.95 23.45
N HIS A 105 5.06 -4.15 24.64
CA HIS A 105 6.30 -3.50 25.05
C HIS A 105 7.45 -3.82 24.09
N LYS A 106 7.65 -5.10 23.78
CA LYS A 106 8.68 -5.54 22.84
C LYS A 106 8.46 -4.97 21.44
N ALA A 107 7.21 -4.88 20.99
CA ALA A 107 6.86 -4.27 19.71
C ALA A 107 7.17 -2.76 19.71
N LEU A 108 6.79 -2.04 20.76
CA LEU A 108 7.07 -0.62 20.92
C LEU A 108 8.57 -0.32 20.93
N ASP A 109 9.36 -1.05 21.74
CA ASP A 109 10.81 -0.86 21.81
C ASP A 109 11.48 -1.09 20.44
N ARG A 110 11.06 -2.14 19.73
CA ARG A 110 11.55 -2.42 18.36
C ARG A 110 11.19 -1.32 17.36
N LEU A 111 10.00 -0.72 17.49
CA LEU A 111 9.56 0.40 16.65
C LEU A 111 10.37 1.67 16.93
N LEU A 112 10.54 2.02 18.21
CA LEU A 112 11.30 3.21 18.64
C LEU A 112 12.77 3.15 18.23
N ARG A 113 13.39 1.96 18.34
CA ARG A 113 14.80 1.74 18.01
C ARG A 113 15.04 1.41 16.54
N SER A 114 14.00 1.39 15.71
CA SER A 114 14.14 1.05 14.30
C SER A 114 14.98 2.09 13.56
N THR A 115 16.00 1.61 12.85
CA THR A 115 16.86 2.39 11.96
C THR A 115 16.48 2.22 10.48
N ASN A 116 15.30 1.68 10.21
CA ASN A 116 14.82 1.44 8.85
C ASN A 116 13.91 2.58 8.39
N THR A 117 13.98 2.91 7.11
CA THR A 117 13.07 3.88 6.48
C THR A 117 11.61 3.39 6.47
N VAL A 118 11.41 2.07 6.30
CA VAL A 118 10.10 1.43 6.32
C VAL A 118 10.11 0.32 7.37
N THR A 119 9.17 0.38 8.32
CA THR A 119 8.99 -0.66 9.34
C THR A 119 7.56 -1.16 9.33
N LEU A 120 7.40 -2.48 9.25
CA LEU A 120 6.11 -3.14 9.16
C LEU A 120 5.72 -3.71 10.52
N PHE A 121 4.65 -3.16 11.10
CA PHE A 121 4.06 -3.67 12.34
C PHE A 121 2.82 -4.50 12.03
N ARG A 122 2.85 -5.79 12.38
CA ARG A 122 1.74 -6.73 12.19
C ARG A 122 1.32 -7.33 13.52
N GLY A 123 0.06 -7.72 13.61
CA GLY A 123 -0.53 -8.38 14.77
C GLY A 123 -1.96 -8.81 14.45
N GLY A 124 -2.50 -9.76 15.21
CA GLY A 124 -3.86 -10.26 15.05
C GLY A 124 -4.93 -9.16 15.19
N ALA A 125 -6.16 -9.46 14.79
CA ALA A 125 -7.29 -8.56 15.07
C ALA A 125 -7.45 -8.42 16.59
N GLY A 126 -7.68 -7.19 17.07
CA GLY A 126 -7.90 -6.93 18.50
C GLY A 126 -6.65 -6.93 19.39
N THR A 127 -5.43 -7.17 18.88
CA THR A 127 -4.21 -7.26 19.71
C THR A 127 -3.63 -5.91 20.18
N GLY A 128 -4.42 -4.82 20.15
CA GLY A 128 -3.97 -3.52 20.63
C GLY A 128 -2.98 -2.77 19.72
N LYS A 129 -2.91 -3.04 18.41
CA LYS A 129 -1.98 -2.34 17.49
C LYS A 129 -2.10 -0.81 17.54
N SER A 130 -3.33 -0.29 17.52
CA SER A 130 -3.56 1.16 17.62
C SER A 130 -3.06 1.73 18.94
N PHE A 131 -3.14 0.95 20.01
CA PHE A 131 -2.65 1.34 21.32
C PHE A 131 -1.11 1.46 21.33
N VAL A 132 -0.39 0.47 20.78
CA VAL A 132 1.07 0.52 20.60
C VAL A 132 1.50 1.69 19.72
N LEU A 133 0.81 1.92 18.59
CA LEU A 133 1.11 3.02 17.67
C LEU A 133 0.87 4.38 18.32
N ARG A 134 -0.12 4.52 19.21
CA ARG A 134 -0.34 5.75 19.97
C ARG A 134 0.85 6.05 20.88
N ARG A 135 1.33 5.04 21.63
CA ARG A 135 2.51 5.18 22.50
C ARG A 135 3.77 5.54 21.71
N LEU A 136 3.95 4.92 20.55
CA LEU A 136 5.03 5.29 19.62
C LEU A 136 4.95 6.78 19.25
N VAL A 137 3.78 7.29 18.90
CA VAL A 137 3.59 8.71 18.55
C VAL A 137 3.86 9.63 19.76
N GLU A 138 3.41 9.25 20.95
CA GLU A 138 3.67 9.98 22.20
C GLU A 138 5.17 10.11 22.49
N GLU A 139 5.91 9.03 22.38
CA GLU A 139 7.37 8.98 22.57
C GLU A 139 8.12 9.80 21.52
N VAL A 140 7.79 9.64 20.23
CA VAL A 140 8.45 10.40 19.15
C VAL A 140 8.21 11.90 19.30
N ARG A 141 7.07 12.33 19.83
CA ARG A 141 6.79 13.75 20.09
C ARG A 141 7.57 14.36 21.24
N GLN A 142 8.16 13.54 22.11
CA GLN A 142 9.13 14.05 23.09
C GLN A 142 10.45 14.46 22.44
N THR A 143 10.62 14.18 21.14
CA THR A 143 11.72 14.65 20.30
C THR A 143 11.23 15.78 19.38
N ASP A 144 12.15 16.56 18.82
CA ASP A 144 11.82 17.64 17.88
C ASP A 144 11.41 17.15 16.47
N ARG A 145 10.89 15.92 16.36
CA ARG A 145 10.52 15.28 15.08
C ARG A 145 9.03 15.45 14.82
N PRO A 146 8.63 15.98 13.64
CA PRO A 146 7.23 16.02 13.26
C PRO A 146 6.70 14.61 12.98
N VAL A 147 5.48 14.34 13.43
CA VAL A 147 4.79 13.07 13.23
C VAL A 147 3.49 13.28 12.47
N VAL A 148 3.30 12.53 11.39
CA VAL A 148 2.06 12.52 10.61
C VAL A 148 1.45 11.13 10.69
N VAL A 149 0.17 11.08 11.05
CA VAL A 149 -0.60 9.82 11.17
C VAL A 149 -1.62 9.77 10.03
N LEU A 150 -1.56 8.69 9.24
CA LEU A 150 -2.41 8.52 8.06
C LEU A 150 -3.18 7.20 8.13
N ALA A 151 -4.41 7.23 7.62
CA ALA A 151 -5.23 6.04 7.43
C ALA A 151 -5.85 6.01 6.02
N PRO A 152 -6.16 4.83 5.44
CA PRO A 152 -6.74 4.76 4.12
C PRO A 152 -8.21 5.23 4.07
N GLN A 153 -8.99 5.05 5.14
CA GLN A 153 -10.42 5.37 5.17
C GLN A 153 -10.80 6.40 6.24
N ARG A 154 -11.86 7.18 5.99
CA ARG A 154 -12.33 8.21 6.95
C ARG A 154 -12.79 7.61 8.28
N GLN A 155 -13.41 6.44 8.26
CA GLN A 155 -13.85 5.73 9.47
C GLN A 155 -12.67 5.46 10.42
N GLN A 156 -11.54 4.99 9.89
CA GLN A 156 -10.33 4.74 10.67
C GLN A 156 -9.73 6.03 11.25
N VAL A 157 -9.83 7.14 10.51
CA VAL A 157 -9.42 8.46 11.03
C VAL A 157 -10.27 8.83 12.25
N VAL A 158 -11.59 8.64 12.20
CA VAL A 158 -12.49 8.92 13.35
C VAL A 158 -12.13 8.04 14.55
N GLU A 159 -11.87 6.75 14.33
CA GLU A 159 -11.44 5.83 15.39
C GLU A 159 -10.09 6.23 16.00
N MET A 160 -9.17 6.72 15.18
CA MET A 160 -7.89 7.26 15.64
C MET A 160 -8.07 8.58 16.42
N GLU A 161 -8.96 9.47 15.98
CA GLU A 161 -9.30 10.70 16.73
C GLU A 161 -9.87 10.36 18.12
N GLN A 162 -10.77 9.37 18.19
CA GLN A 162 -11.30 8.85 19.46
C GLN A 162 -10.23 8.18 20.32
N SER A 163 -9.21 7.59 19.70
CA SER A 163 -8.04 7.02 20.36
C SER A 163 -6.94 8.07 20.63
N GLU A 164 -7.28 9.36 20.63
CA GLU A 164 -6.40 10.48 20.98
C GLU A 164 -5.17 10.68 20.07
N PHE A 165 -5.18 10.12 18.85
CA PHE A 165 -4.18 10.51 17.86
C PHE A 165 -4.41 11.99 17.46
N LEU A 166 -3.36 12.82 17.51
CA LEU A 166 -3.51 14.21 17.09
C LEU A 166 -3.58 14.30 15.56
N SER A 167 -4.68 14.86 15.07
CA SER A 167 -4.91 15.22 13.68
C SER A 167 -4.59 14.13 12.64
N PRO A 168 -5.06 12.87 12.83
CA PRO A 168 -4.94 11.85 11.80
C PRO A 168 -5.65 12.31 10.52
N LYS A 169 -5.14 11.91 9.36
CA LYS A 169 -5.70 12.29 8.06
C LYS A 169 -5.88 11.07 7.18
N THR A 170 -6.76 11.18 6.19
CA THR A 170 -6.78 10.18 5.12
C THR A 170 -5.56 10.38 4.22
N VAL A 171 -5.02 9.29 3.67
CA VAL A 171 -3.92 9.36 2.68
C VAL A 171 -4.30 10.29 1.53
N ALA A 172 -5.54 10.17 1.00
CA ALA A 172 -6.03 11.02 -0.07
C ALA A 172 -6.02 12.52 0.29
N SER A 173 -6.57 12.91 1.45
CA SER A 173 -6.58 14.31 1.88
C SER A 173 -5.18 14.88 2.15
N PHE A 174 -4.24 14.03 2.56
CA PHE A 174 -2.84 14.42 2.75
C PHE A 174 -2.12 14.67 1.42
N LEU A 175 -2.34 13.80 0.43
CA LEU A 175 -1.71 13.93 -0.90
C LEU A 175 -2.29 15.10 -1.71
N GLN A 176 -3.58 15.40 -1.60
CA GLN A 176 -4.21 16.52 -2.30
C GLN A 176 -3.74 17.90 -1.82
N ARG A 177 -3.14 18.00 -0.64
CA ARG A 177 -2.60 19.26 -0.08
C ARG A 177 -1.13 19.51 -0.43
N LYS A 178 -0.53 18.68 -1.29
CA LYS A 178 0.86 18.83 -1.75
C LYS A 178 1.01 19.66 -3.04
N GLU A 179 -0.04 20.35 -3.47
CA GLU A 179 0.02 21.46 -4.43
C GLU A 179 0.07 22.80 -3.68
#